data_AF-A0A6L4X538-F1
#
_entry.id   AF-A0A6L4X538-F1
#
_cell.length_a   1.000
_cell.length_b   1.000
_cell.length_c   1.000
_cell.angle_alpha   90.00
_cell.angle_beta   90.00
_cell.angle_gamma   90.00
#
_symmetry.space_group_name_H-M   'P 1'
#
loop_
_entity.id
_entity.type
_entity.pdbx_description
1 polymer ?
#
loop_
_entity_poly.entity_id
_entity_poly.type
_entity_poly.pdbx_seq_one_letter_code
_entity_poly.pdbx_strand_id
1 'polypeptide(L)'
;MRRTYGLDLDDLWDGGIRVGTCADLAANLPPGSLVWRRLDVPDAWTPVEHLLALQADQMNMWMWGNADPKKRGPRPEPLPRPGTKKTERQPGRTVPESRGRAIKPVAMTLEEFEEYRSQRFVDIGAEPYRSGTPDGADG
;
A
#
# COMPACT_ATOMS: atom_id res chain seq x y z
N MET A 1 -8.20 1.48 -24.65
CA MET A 1 -8.84 2.47 -25.54
C MET A 1 -9.74 1.77 -26.54
N ARG A 2 -9.24 1.26 -27.68
CA ARG A 2 -10.07 0.63 -28.72
C ARG A 2 -10.98 -0.50 -28.25
N ARG A 3 -10.47 -1.44 -27.44
CA ARG A 3 -11.28 -2.55 -26.92
C ARG A 3 -12.39 -2.12 -25.95
N THR A 4 -12.18 -1.06 -25.18
CA THR A 4 -13.08 -0.66 -24.09
C THR A 4 -14.04 0.43 -24.53
N TYR A 5 -13.53 1.43 -25.24
CA TYR A 5 -14.24 2.65 -25.63
C TYR A 5 -14.53 2.70 -27.13
N GLY A 6 -14.10 1.70 -27.92
CA GLY A 6 -14.30 1.69 -29.37
C GLY A 6 -13.48 2.72 -30.15
N LEU A 7 -12.66 3.52 -29.47
CA LEU A 7 -11.92 4.62 -30.07
C LEU A 7 -10.69 4.13 -30.85
N ASP A 8 -10.54 4.61 -32.09
CA ASP A 8 -9.29 4.49 -32.83
C ASP A 8 -8.38 5.68 -32.56
N LEU A 9 -7.06 5.46 -32.58
CA LEU A 9 -6.12 6.56 -32.43
C LEU A 9 -6.06 7.45 -33.67
N ASP A 10 -6.47 6.93 -34.82
CA ASP A 10 -6.53 7.69 -36.07
C ASP A 10 -7.57 8.80 -35.98
N ASP A 11 -8.66 8.61 -35.22
CA ASP A 11 -9.67 9.64 -34.95
C ASP A 11 -9.10 10.86 -34.19
N LEU A 12 -7.99 10.68 -33.46
CA LEU A 12 -7.27 11.78 -32.80
C LEU A 12 -6.48 12.60 -33.82
N TRP A 13 -5.88 11.94 -34.81
CA TRP A 13 -5.09 12.59 -35.86
C TRP A 13 -5.99 13.32 -36.87
N ASP A 14 -7.15 12.74 -37.18
CA ASP A 14 -8.15 13.32 -38.08
C ASP A 14 -9.01 14.42 -37.41
N GLY A 15 -8.74 14.72 -36.14
CA GLY A 15 -9.39 15.81 -35.40
C GLY A 15 -10.80 15.48 -34.87
N GLY A 16 -11.21 14.21 -34.94
CA GLY A 16 -12.50 13.73 -34.43
C GLY A 16 -12.60 13.76 -32.90
N ILE A 17 -11.47 13.64 -32.19
CA ILE A 17 -11.43 13.64 -30.72
C ILE A 17 -10.32 14.58 -30.22
N ARG A 18 -10.60 15.36 -29.17
CA ARG A 18 -9.60 16.24 -28.55
C ARG A 18 -8.61 15.42 -27.72
N VAL A 19 -7.34 15.83 -27.74
CA VAL A 19 -6.26 15.22 -26.94
C VAL A 19 -6.62 15.16 -25.45
N GLY A 20 -7.23 16.22 -24.90
CA GLY A 20 -7.68 16.24 -23.51
C GLY A 20 -8.72 15.17 -23.21
N THR A 21 -9.73 15.01 -24.07
CA THR A 21 -10.75 13.97 -23.94
C THR A 21 -10.15 12.57 -24.04
N CYS A 22 -9.17 12.36 -24.91
CA CYS A 22 -8.41 11.10 -24.95
C CYS A 22 -7.64 10.85 -23.65
N ALA A 23 -7.02 11.88 -23.06
CA ALA A 23 -6.32 11.75 -21.78
C ALA A 23 -7.29 11.42 -20.63
N ASP A 24 -8.46 12.07 -20.60
CA ASP A 24 -9.50 11.81 -19.60
C ASP A 24 -10.01 10.37 -19.68
N LEU A 25 -10.20 9.84 -20.89
CA LEU A 25 -10.59 8.44 -21.10
C LEU A 25 -9.46 7.46 -20.76
N ALA A 26 -8.20 7.87 -20.92
CA ALA A 26 -7.04 7.06 -20.54
C ALA A 26 -6.97 6.94 -19.01
N ALA A 27 -7.15 8.07 -18.32
CA ALA A 27 -7.16 8.13 -16.87
C ALA A 27 -8.29 7.29 -16.27
N ASN A 28 -9.45 7.22 -16.94
CA ASN A 28 -10.60 6.45 -16.49
C ASN A 28 -10.67 5.03 -17.09
N LEU A 29 -9.56 4.46 -17.58
CA LEU A 29 -9.55 3.07 -18.06
C LEU A 29 -9.98 2.09 -16.95
N PRO A 30 -10.86 1.12 -17.23
CA PRO A 30 -11.33 0.19 -16.21
C PRO A 30 -10.18 -0.70 -15.69
N PRO A 31 -10.29 -1.18 -14.44
CA PRO A 31 -9.34 -2.14 -13.88
C PRO A 31 -9.21 -3.38 -14.77
N GLY A 32 -8.02 -3.95 -14.84
CA GLY A 32 -7.74 -5.09 -15.75
C GLY A 32 -7.36 -4.69 -17.17
N SER A 33 -7.37 -3.40 -17.51
CA SER A 33 -6.96 -2.92 -18.84
C SER A 33 -5.50 -3.27 -19.15
N LEU A 34 -5.20 -3.60 -20.41
CA LEU A 34 -3.84 -3.94 -20.87
C LEU A 34 -2.81 -2.84 -20.59
N VAL A 35 -3.22 -1.57 -20.64
CA VAL A 35 -2.36 -0.42 -20.30
C VAL A 35 -1.91 -0.50 -18.85
N TRP A 36 -2.84 -0.71 -17.91
CA TRP A 36 -2.53 -0.88 -16.49
C TRP A 36 -1.66 -2.11 -16.22
N ARG A 37 -1.92 -3.23 -16.93
CA ARG A 37 -1.08 -4.43 -16.87
C ARG A 37 0.35 -4.20 -17.33
N ARG A 38 0.54 -3.40 -18.39
CA ARG A 38 1.87 -3.09 -18.91
C ARG A 38 2.66 -2.17 -17.99
N LEU A 39 1.97 -1.25 -17.31
CA LEU A 39 2.55 -0.35 -16.31
C LEU A 39 2.78 -1.01 -14.94
N ASP A 40 2.24 -2.21 -14.72
CA ASP A 40 2.32 -2.95 -13.46
C ASP A 40 1.86 -2.12 -12.25
N VAL A 41 0.75 -1.40 -12.43
CA VAL A 41 0.10 -0.59 -11.38
C VAL A 41 -0.99 -1.39 -10.67
N PRO A 42 -1.47 -0.98 -9.49
CA PRO A 42 -2.52 -1.71 -8.76
C PRO A 42 -3.76 -2.03 -9.61
N ASP A 43 -4.19 -1.11 -10.48
CA ASP A 43 -5.36 -1.29 -11.35
C ASP A 43 -5.13 -2.27 -12.53
N ALA A 44 -3.96 -2.90 -12.61
CA ALA A 44 -3.66 -3.93 -13.60
C ALA A 44 -4.56 -5.16 -13.46
N TRP A 45 -5.03 -5.45 -12.25
CA TRP A 45 -5.93 -6.55 -11.98
C TRP A 45 -7.35 -6.05 -11.74
N THR A 46 -8.30 -6.89 -12.12
CA THR A 46 -9.70 -6.72 -11.76
C THR A 46 -9.90 -7.07 -10.28
N PRO A 47 -10.97 -6.56 -9.63
CA PRO A 47 -11.31 -6.96 -8.27
C PRO A 47 -11.46 -8.48 -8.09
N VAL A 48 -11.99 -9.16 -9.11
CA VAL A 48 -12.13 -10.63 -9.11
C VAL A 48 -10.76 -11.32 -9.11
N GLU A 49 -9.81 -10.85 -9.91
CA GLU A 49 -8.44 -11.39 -9.92
C GLU A 49 -7.75 -11.20 -8.56
N HIS A 50 -7.95 -10.06 -7.90
CA HIS A 50 -7.47 -9.84 -6.53
C HIS A 50 -8.07 -10.81 -5.52
N LEU A 51 -9.39 -11.03 -5.58
CA LEU A 51 -10.09 -11.96 -4.68
C LEU A 51 -9.66 -13.41 -4.91
N LEU A 52 -9.48 -13.83 -6.17
CA LEU A 52 -9.01 -15.17 -6.51
C LEU A 52 -7.58 -15.39 -6.01
N ALA A 53 -6.70 -14.41 -6.17
CA ALA A 53 -5.35 -14.50 -5.63
C ALA A 53 -5.36 -14.55 -4.10
N LEU A 54 -6.25 -13.79 -3.44
CA LEU A 54 -6.41 -13.86 -1.99
C LEU A 54 -6.87 -15.24 -1.55
N GLN A 55 -7.86 -15.81 -2.25
CA GLN A 55 -8.35 -17.17 -1.97
C GLN A 55 -7.22 -18.20 -2.12
N ALA A 56 -6.44 -18.13 -3.20
CA ALA A 56 -5.30 -19.03 -3.40
C ALA A 56 -4.27 -18.92 -2.26
N ASP A 57 -3.94 -17.70 -1.82
CA ASP A 57 -3.02 -17.47 -0.70
C ASP A 57 -3.55 -18.07 0.61
N GLN A 58 -4.85 -17.91 0.89
CA GLN A 58 -5.48 -18.49 2.08
C GLN A 58 -5.48 -20.02 2.03
N MET A 59 -5.78 -20.62 0.87
CA MET A 59 -5.75 -22.07 0.70
C MET A 59 -4.34 -22.63 0.86
N ASN A 60 -3.33 -21.98 0.27
CA ASN A 60 -1.92 -22.37 0.43
C ASN A 60 -1.48 -22.29 1.90
N MET A 61 -1.86 -21.21 2.59
CA MET A 61 -1.59 -21.04 4.02
C MET A 61 -2.29 -22.08 4.88
N TRP A 62 -3.53 -22.42 4.55
CA TRP A 62 -4.30 -23.45 5.25
C TRP A 62 -3.67 -24.84 5.07
N MET A 63 -3.29 -25.20 3.83
CA MET A 63 -2.59 -26.45 3.55
C MET A 63 -1.26 -26.54 4.31
N TRP A 64 -0.48 -25.46 4.32
CA TRP A 64 0.78 -25.41 5.08
C TRP A 64 0.55 -25.48 6.60
N GLY A 65 -0.48 -24.82 7.11
CA GLY A 65 -0.84 -24.84 8.53
C GLY A 65 -1.26 -26.22 9.04
N ASN A 66 -1.90 -27.02 8.18
CA ASN A 66 -2.33 -28.38 8.49
C ASN A 66 -1.26 -29.45 8.23
N ALA A 67 -0.13 -29.10 7.60
CA ALA A 67 0.95 -30.04 7.37
C ALA A 67 1.73 -30.36 8.67
N ASP A 68 2.26 -31.59 8.76
CA ASP A 68 3.09 -32.02 9.89
C ASP A 68 4.20 -31.00 10.20
N PRO A 69 4.28 -30.45 11.44
CA PRO A 69 5.26 -29.41 11.77
C PRO A 69 6.73 -29.83 11.55
N LYS A 70 7.01 -31.13 11.63
CA LYS A 70 8.35 -31.71 11.41
C LYS A 70 8.71 -31.89 9.94
N LYS A 71 7.72 -31.86 9.04
CA LYS A 71 7.88 -32.11 7.58
C LYS A 71 7.44 -30.92 6.72
N ARG A 72 6.80 -29.91 7.31
CA ARG A 72 6.34 -28.74 6.57
C ARG A 72 7.55 -27.94 6.07
N GLY A 73 7.52 -27.59 4.79
CA GLY A 73 8.49 -26.71 4.15
C GLY A 73 8.36 -25.24 4.62
N PRO A 74 9.02 -24.30 3.94
CA PRO A 74 8.88 -22.88 4.24
C PRO A 74 7.42 -22.42 4.10
N ARG A 75 7.05 -21.38 4.86
CA ARG A 75 5.73 -20.75 4.76
C ARG A 75 5.53 -20.23 3.33
N PRO A 76 4.40 -20.53 2.66
CA PRO A 76 4.11 -20.00 1.33
C PRO A 76 4.14 -18.47 1.33
N GLU A 77 4.82 -17.89 0.34
CA GLU A 77 4.72 -16.46 0.08
C GLU A 77 3.41 -16.15 -0.64
N PRO A 78 2.74 -15.02 -0.33
CA PRO A 78 1.61 -14.55 -1.11
C PRO A 78 1.98 -14.35 -2.57
N LEU A 79 1.05 -14.63 -3.48
CA LEU A 79 1.24 -14.39 -4.90
C LEU A 79 1.60 -12.90 -5.14
N PRO A 80 2.56 -12.59 -6.04
CA PRO A 80 2.92 -11.21 -6.32
C PRO A 80 1.71 -10.45 -6.88
N ARG A 81 1.37 -9.31 -6.25
CA ARG A 81 0.29 -8.44 -6.71
C ARG A 81 0.85 -7.31 -7.57
N PRO A 82 0.17 -6.90 -8.65
CA PRO A 82 0.58 -5.73 -9.42
C PRO A 82 0.66 -4.48 -8.54
N GLY A 83 1.61 -3.60 -8.84
CA GLY A 83 1.87 -2.40 -8.04
C GLY A 83 2.56 -2.65 -6.70
N THR A 84 2.60 -3.89 -6.21
CA THR A 84 3.43 -4.27 -5.06
C THR A 84 4.82 -4.65 -5.56
N LYS A 85 5.64 -3.64 -5.90
CA LYS A 85 7.08 -3.91 -6.05
C LYS A 85 7.54 -4.49 -4.72
N LYS A 86 8.04 -5.73 -4.72
CA LYS A 86 8.75 -6.28 -3.56
C LYS A 86 9.80 -5.22 -3.22
N THR A 87 9.64 -4.55 -2.08
CA THR A 87 10.73 -3.78 -1.49
C THR A 87 11.80 -4.81 -1.20
N GLU A 88 12.68 -5.02 -2.17
CA GLU A 88 13.96 -5.66 -1.94
C GLU A 88 14.53 -4.89 -0.76
N ARG A 89 14.64 -5.56 0.39
CA ARG A 89 15.25 -4.95 1.57
C ARG A 89 16.66 -4.58 1.13
N GLN A 90 16.87 -3.32 0.74
CA GLN A 90 18.19 -2.80 0.45
C GLN A 90 19.05 -3.11 1.68
N PRO A 91 20.09 -3.95 1.56
CA PRO A 91 21.01 -4.19 2.65
C PRO A 91 21.77 -2.87 2.84
N GLY A 92 21.31 -2.02 3.74
CA GLY A 92 21.93 -0.72 4.00
C GLY A 92 20.99 0.40 4.45
N ARG A 93 19.66 0.26 4.33
CA ARG A 93 18.76 1.24 4.95
C ARG A 93 18.60 0.92 6.43
N THR A 94 19.50 1.44 7.25
CA THR A 94 19.28 1.58 8.68
C THR A 94 18.14 2.56 8.88
N VAL A 95 16.92 2.03 9.03
CA VAL A 95 15.83 2.80 9.65
C VAL A 95 16.36 3.12 11.05
N PRO A 96 16.50 4.39 11.48
CA PRO A 96 16.86 4.67 12.85
C PRO A 96 15.85 3.93 13.70
N GLU A 97 16.35 3.05 14.56
CA GLU A 97 15.55 2.24 15.46
C GLU A 97 14.68 3.22 16.26
N SER A 98 13.43 3.38 15.84
CA SER A 98 12.42 4.00 16.65
C SER A 98 12.39 3.14 17.90
N ARG A 99 12.96 3.65 18.99
CA ARG A 99 12.84 3.07 20.32
C ARG A 99 11.37 3.19 20.71
N GLY A 100 10.53 2.35 20.10
CA GLY A 100 9.17 2.14 20.53
C GLY A 100 9.24 1.75 21.98
N ARG A 101 8.82 2.65 22.87
CA ARG A 101 8.73 2.34 24.29
C ARG A 101 7.71 1.20 24.40
N ALA A 102 8.18 0.00 24.72
CA ALA A 102 7.31 -1.13 24.96
C ALA A 102 6.44 -0.81 26.19
N ILE A 103 5.15 -0.59 25.95
CA ILE A 103 4.19 -0.39 27.02
C ILE A 103 3.97 -1.75 27.69
N LYS A 104 4.50 -1.92 28.90
CA LYS A 104 4.28 -3.14 29.68
C LYS A 104 2.91 -3.03 30.36
N PRO A 105 1.97 -3.96 30.12
CA PRO A 105 0.73 -3.99 30.88
C PRO A 105 1.05 -4.39 32.32
N VAL A 106 0.69 -3.52 33.28
CA VAL A 106 0.75 -3.81 34.71
C VAL A 106 -0.69 -4.03 35.16
N ALA A 107 -0.97 -5.18 35.79
CA ALA A 107 -2.26 -5.40 36.43
C ALA A 107 -2.35 -4.46 37.65
N MET A 108 -3.40 -3.64 37.69
CA MET A 108 -3.61 -2.59 38.68
C MET A 108 -5.05 -2.67 39.19
N THR A 109 -5.28 -2.31 40.45
CA THR A 109 -6.62 -2.26 41.05
C THR A 109 -7.42 -1.06 40.55
N LEU A 110 -8.74 -1.04 40.77
CA LEU A 110 -9.62 0.02 40.28
C LEU A 110 -9.32 1.39 40.91
N GLU A 111 -8.97 1.41 42.20
CA GLU A 111 -8.63 2.63 42.93
C GLU A 111 -7.34 3.26 42.39
N GLU A 112 -6.31 2.43 42.17
CA GLU A 112 -5.05 2.86 41.57
C GLU A 112 -5.24 3.35 40.12
N PHE A 113 -6.18 2.78 39.36
CA PHE A 113 -6.51 3.23 38.00
C PHE A 113 -7.18 4.61 38.00
N GLU A 114 -8.09 4.87 38.95
CA GLU A 114 -8.73 6.18 39.10
C GLU A 114 -7.73 7.26 39.51
N GLU A 115 -6.81 6.92 40.43
CA GLU A 115 -5.71 7.80 40.81
C GLU A 115 -4.80 8.11 39.62
N TYR A 116 -4.39 7.10 38.85
CA TYR A 116 -3.56 7.27 37.66
C TYR A 116 -4.21 8.19 36.61
N ARG A 117 -5.54 8.07 36.41
CA ARG A 117 -6.27 8.91 35.47
C ARG A 117 -6.41 10.37 35.93
N SER A 118 -6.37 10.60 37.25
CA SER A 118 -6.43 11.95 37.83
C SER A 118 -5.09 12.70 37.71
N GLN A 119 -3.99 11.99 37.43
CA GLN A 119 -2.69 12.61 37.22
C GLN A 119 -2.65 13.36 35.88
N ARG A 120 -2.17 14.61 35.93
CA ARG A 120 -2.02 15.46 34.75
C ARG A 120 -0.78 15.05 33.97
N PHE A 121 -0.98 14.41 32.82
CA PHE A 121 0.10 14.09 31.88
C PHE A 121 0.62 15.36 31.21
N VAL A 122 1.94 15.50 31.12
CA VAL A 122 2.63 16.55 30.36
C VAL A 122 3.32 15.89 29.17
N ASP A 123 3.03 16.38 27.97
CA ASP A 123 3.72 15.93 26.75
C ASP A 123 5.17 16.40 26.79
N ILE A 124 6.10 15.47 26.96
CA ILE A 124 7.53 15.75 26.86
C ILE A 124 7.92 15.71 25.37
N GLY A 125 8.11 16.88 24.77
CA GLY A 125 8.81 17.02 23.47
C GLY A 125 7.95 17.32 22.24
N ALA A 126 6.80 17.99 22.37
CA ALA A 126 6.12 18.56 21.22
C ALA A 126 6.89 19.78 20.69
N GLU A 127 7.97 19.56 19.94
CA GLU A 127 8.53 20.63 19.10
C GLU A 127 7.48 21.02 18.04
N PRO A 128 7.14 22.31 17.88
CA PRO A 128 6.22 22.74 16.85
C PRO A 128 6.84 22.47 15.47
N TYR A 129 6.03 21.88 14.58
CA TYR A 129 6.40 21.61 13.19
C TYR A 129 6.90 22.89 12.50
N ARG A 130 8.20 22.94 12.20
CA ARG A 130 8.83 24.05 11.46
C ARG A 130 8.52 23.84 9.98
N SER A 131 7.54 24.57 9.44
CA SER A 131 7.31 24.62 8.00
C SER A 131 8.55 25.20 7.33
N GLY A 132 9.29 24.38 6.58
CA GLY A 132 10.44 24.83 5.81
C GLY A 132 9.98 25.70 4.65
N THR A 133 10.04 27.02 4.81
CA THR A 133 10.15 27.94 3.67
C THR A 133 11.59 27.80 3.14
N PRO A 134 11.82 27.48 1.86
CA PRO A 134 13.18 27.42 1.33
C PRO A 134 13.72 28.85 1.24
N ASP A 135 14.73 29.12 2.05
CA ASP A 135 15.50 30.36 2.04
C ASP A 135 16.52 30.27 0.90
N GLY A 136 16.45 31.22 -0.04
CA GLY A 136 17.30 31.25 -1.23
C GLY A 136 16.64 31.90 -2.44
N ALA A 137 16.49 33.22 -2.41
CA ALA A 137 16.40 34.03 -3.63
C ALA A 137 17.26 35.28 -3.40
N ASP A 138 18.49 35.19 -3.89
CA ASP A 138 19.43 36.27 -4.06
C ASP A 138 18.82 37.43 -4.88
N GLY A 139 19.16 38.66 -4.49
CA GLY A 139 18.84 39.90 -5.19
C GLY A 139 19.56 41.08 -4.58
#